data_AF-L9XV31-F1
#
_entry.id   AF-L9XV31-F1
#
_cell.length_a   1.000
_cell.length_b   1.000
_cell.length_c   1.000
_cell.angle_alpha   90.00
_cell.angle_beta   90.00
_cell.angle_gamma   90.00
#
_symmetry.space_group_name_H-M   'P 1'
#
loop_
_entity.id
_entity.type
_entity.pdbx_description
1 polymer ?
#
loop_
_entity_poly.entity_id
_entity_poly.type
_entity_poly.pdbx_seq_one_letter_code
_entity_poly.pdbx_strand_id
1 'polypeptide(L)'
;MEADVPLEWNTEECRTYTPADTDREMQYRTYLHESGDLRLKVAPASLDDEDHPGYALTATSYPGLDLSETIQVRTVLTFERCERTAREFMDLFSASYDGPGSLEDALDYAYDRTRKHR
;
A
#
# COMPACT_ATOMS: atom_id res chain seq x y z
N MET A 1 -15.82 -1.76 -10.16
CA MET A 1 -15.94 -2.63 -8.98
C MET A 1 -15.15 -1.98 -7.88
N GLU A 2 -15.84 -1.49 -6.85
CA GLU A 2 -15.19 -1.14 -5.59
C GLU A 2 -14.39 -2.35 -5.11
N ALA A 3 -13.11 -2.13 -4.81
CA ALA A 3 -12.28 -3.17 -4.23
C ALA A 3 -12.86 -3.47 -2.85
N ASP A 4 -13.12 -4.75 -2.57
CA ASP A 4 -13.47 -5.23 -1.24
C ASP A 4 -12.25 -4.94 -0.34
N VAL A 5 -12.30 -3.81 0.37
CA VAL A 5 -11.28 -3.35 1.33
C VAL A 5 -11.90 -3.39 2.73
N PRO A 6 -11.10 -3.53 3.79
CA PRO A 6 -11.64 -3.54 5.15
C PRO A 6 -12.43 -2.24 5.44
N LEU A 7 -13.38 -2.30 6.37
CA LEU A 7 -14.34 -1.22 6.63
C LEU A 7 -13.66 0.12 6.94
N GLU A 8 -12.53 0.07 7.64
CA GLU A 8 -11.75 1.24 8.06
C GLU A 8 -10.90 1.84 6.92
N TRP A 9 -10.96 1.27 5.72
CA TRP A 9 -10.14 1.69 4.58
C TRP A 9 -10.98 2.21 3.43
N ASN A 10 -10.51 3.29 2.83
CA ASN A 10 -11.13 3.90 1.66
C ASN A 10 -10.21 3.75 0.46
N THR A 11 -10.77 3.42 -0.69
CA THR A 11 -10.04 3.51 -1.96
C THR A 11 -10.02 4.97 -2.41
N GLU A 12 -8.86 5.60 -2.37
CA GLU A 12 -8.71 7.03 -2.66
C GLU A 12 -8.58 7.28 -4.17
N GLU A 13 -7.68 6.57 -4.84
CA GLU A 13 -7.49 6.69 -6.29
C GLU A 13 -7.34 5.31 -6.93
N CYS A 14 -7.96 5.15 -8.10
CA CYS A 14 -7.81 4.01 -8.99
C CYS A 14 -7.58 4.53 -10.39
N ARG A 15 -6.40 4.27 -10.96
CA ARG A 15 -6.08 4.66 -12.33
C ARG A 15 -5.51 3.48 -13.09
N THR A 16 -5.91 3.39 -14.34
CA THR A 16 -5.33 2.49 -15.33
C THR A 16 -4.79 3.38 -16.45
N TYR A 17 -3.55 3.17 -16.85
CA TYR A 17 -2.92 3.94 -17.91
C TYR A 17 -1.92 3.10 -18.69
N THR A 18 -1.72 3.43 -19.96
CA THR A 18 -0.71 2.81 -20.81
C THR A 18 0.38 3.85 -21.07
N PRO A 19 1.60 3.67 -20.53
CA PRO A 19 2.70 4.58 -20.80
C PRO A 19 3.01 4.64 -22.30
N ALA A 20 3.39 5.81 -22.82
CA ALA A 20 3.62 5.99 -24.26
C ALA A 20 4.72 5.08 -24.85
N ASP A 21 5.65 4.63 -24.01
CA ASP A 21 6.81 3.81 -24.38
C ASP A 21 6.56 2.29 -24.24
N THR A 22 5.35 1.86 -23.85
CA THR A 22 5.05 0.44 -23.69
C THR A 22 3.61 0.11 -24.10
N ASP A 23 3.42 -1.08 -24.68
CA ASP A 23 2.09 -1.62 -24.96
C ASP A 23 1.42 -2.21 -23.70
N ARG A 24 2.13 -2.19 -22.56
CA ARG A 24 1.64 -2.75 -21.29
C ARG A 24 0.77 -1.77 -20.53
N GLU A 25 -0.49 -2.11 -20.35
CA GLU A 25 -1.38 -1.43 -19.41
C GLU A 25 -0.85 -1.55 -17.97
N MET A 26 -0.74 -0.40 -17.30
CA MET A 26 -0.33 -0.26 -15.91
C MET A 26 -1.49 0.19 -15.04
N GLN A 27 -1.50 -0.25 -13.79
CA GLN A 27 -2.53 0.10 -12.81
C GLN A 27 -1.90 0.82 -11.63
N TYR A 28 -2.63 1.74 -11.04
CA TYR A 28 -2.25 2.51 -9.88
C TYR A 28 -3.42 2.55 -8.93
N ARG A 29 -3.18 2.26 -7.66
CA ARG A 29 -4.22 2.33 -6.64
C ARG A 29 -3.68 2.83 -5.31
N THR A 30 -4.44 3.70 -4.66
CA THR A 30 -4.15 4.14 -3.29
C THR A 30 -5.32 3.84 -2.35
N TYR A 31 -4.95 3.56 -1.11
CA TYR A 31 -5.88 3.33 -0.03
C TYR A 31 -5.52 4.25 1.14
N LEU A 32 -6.53 4.78 1.82
CA LEU A 32 -6.37 5.65 2.98
C LEU A 32 -7.16 5.05 4.13
N HIS A 33 -6.50 4.88 5.28
CA HIS A 33 -7.17 4.50 6.51
C HIS A 33 -8.07 5.67 6.98
N GLU A 34 -9.24 5.38 7.57
CA GLU A 34 -10.24 6.39 7.96
C GLU A 34 -9.70 7.46 8.91
N SER A 35 -8.70 7.11 9.72
CA SER A 35 -8.05 8.02 10.65
C SER A 35 -7.13 9.05 9.96
N GLY A 36 -6.75 8.80 8.70
CA GLY A 36 -5.81 9.61 7.94
C GLY A 36 -4.34 9.37 8.28
N ASP A 37 -4.04 8.51 9.25
CA ASP A 37 -2.68 8.27 9.74
C ASP A 37 -1.83 7.40 8.81
N LEU A 38 -2.47 6.67 7.89
CA LEU A 38 -1.78 5.71 7.03
C LEU A 38 -2.39 5.67 5.62
N ARG A 39 -1.52 5.76 4.61
CA ARG A 39 -1.84 5.55 3.20
C ARG A 39 -1.04 4.40 2.63
N LEU A 40 -1.70 3.53 1.87
CA LEU A 40 -1.06 2.51 1.05
C LEU A 40 -1.10 2.90 -0.43
N LYS A 41 -0.03 2.56 -1.16
CA LYS A 41 0.09 2.77 -2.60
C LYS A 41 0.54 1.48 -3.27
N VAL A 42 -0.25 1.03 -4.25
CA VAL A 42 0.09 -0.04 -5.19
C VAL A 42 0.38 0.61 -6.53
N ALA A 43 1.64 0.58 -6.94
CA ALA A 43 2.11 1.22 -8.15
C ALA A 43 3.16 0.35 -8.86
N PRO A 44 3.37 0.51 -10.18
CA PRO A 44 4.51 -0.09 -10.85
C PRO A 44 5.81 0.28 -10.13
N ALA A 45 6.68 -0.70 -9.87
CA ALA A 45 7.93 -0.45 -9.14
C ALA A 45 8.85 0.53 -9.88
N SER A 46 8.75 0.56 -11.21
CA SER A 46 9.44 1.51 -12.09
C SER A 46 9.07 2.98 -11.87
N LEU A 47 8.01 3.29 -11.11
CA LEU A 47 7.65 4.68 -10.75
C LEU A 47 8.44 5.22 -9.55
N ASP A 48 9.07 4.35 -8.76
CA ASP A 48 9.83 4.70 -7.54
C ASP A 48 11.35 4.60 -7.79
N ASP A 49 11.81 4.87 -9.03
CA ASP A 49 13.22 4.85 -9.46
C ASP A 49 13.94 3.48 -9.35
N GLU A 50 13.21 2.41 -9.04
CA GLU A 50 13.72 1.05 -9.14
C GLU A 50 13.44 0.51 -10.55
N ASP A 51 14.49 0.24 -11.35
CA ASP A 51 14.41 -0.50 -12.64
C ASP A 51 14.03 -1.98 -12.41
N HIS A 52 13.06 -2.21 -11.54
CA HIS A 52 12.57 -3.52 -11.15
C HIS A 52 11.24 -3.80 -11.86
N PRO A 53 11.12 -4.94 -12.56
CA PRO A 53 9.86 -5.32 -13.15
C PRO A 53 8.84 -5.65 -12.06
N GLY A 54 7.65 -5.09 -12.15
CA GLY A 54 6.53 -5.44 -11.29
C GLY A 54 5.86 -4.24 -10.64
N TYR A 55 5.31 -4.47 -9.46
CA TYR A 55 4.51 -3.57 -8.66
C TYR A 55 5.07 -3.52 -7.24
N ALA A 56 5.24 -2.31 -6.71
CA ALA A 56 5.62 -2.05 -5.34
C ALA A 56 4.38 -1.70 -4.50
N LEU A 57 4.35 -2.22 -3.28
CA LEU A 57 3.47 -1.80 -2.21
C LEU A 57 4.28 -0.90 -1.27
N THR A 58 3.88 0.35 -1.14
CA THR A 58 4.46 1.29 -0.17
C THR A 58 3.42 1.70 0.84
N ALA A 59 3.85 1.91 2.08
CA ALA A 59 3.06 2.46 3.16
C ALA A 59 3.63 3.83 3.56
N THR A 60 2.78 4.84 3.62
CA THR A 60 3.12 6.19 4.02
C THR A 60 2.35 6.54 5.28
N SER A 61 3.06 6.70 6.41
CA SER A 61 2.48 7.11 7.69
C SER A 61 2.53 8.63 7.83
N TYR A 62 1.53 9.18 8.52
CA TYR A 62 1.41 10.60 8.83
C TYR A 62 1.32 10.79 10.36
N PRO A 63 2.42 10.61 11.09
CA PRO A 63 2.42 10.75 12.56
C PRO A 63 2.25 12.21 12.99
N GLY A 64 1.01 12.68 13.08
CA GLY A 64 0.66 13.99 13.65
C GLY A 64 1.31 15.20 12.93
N LEU A 65 2.27 15.85 13.60
CA LEU A 65 2.98 17.05 13.11
C LEU A 65 4.35 16.74 12.48
N ASP A 66 4.76 15.47 12.47
CA ASP A 66 6.05 15.08 11.93
C ASP A 66 6.01 14.85 10.42
N LEU A 67 7.18 14.80 9.79
CA LEU A 67 7.29 14.55 8.35
C LEU A 67 6.68 13.17 8.03
N SER A 68 5.95 13.08 6.92
CA SER A 68 5.42 11.79 6.46
C SER A 68 6.56 10.81 6.20
N GLU A 69 6.48 9.62 6.76
CA GLU A 69 7.46 8.56 6.53
C GLU A 69 6.90 7.56 5.51
N THR A 70 7.70 7.18 4.52
CA THR A 70 7.30 6.19 3.51
C THR A 70 8.24 5.01 3.52
N ILE A 71 7.68 3.81 3.65
CA ILE A 71 8.39 2.54 3.63
C ILE A 71 7.92 1.67 2.46
N GLN A 72 8.85 0.97 1.82
CA GLN A 72 8.53 -0.07 0.84
C GLN A 72 8.26 -1.39 1.56
N VAL A 73 7.01 -1.86 1.50
CA VAL A 73 6.57 -3.12 2.12
C VAL A 73 7.09 -4.31 1.32
N ARG A 74 6.78 -4.33 0.01
CA ARG A 74 7.10 -5.47 -0.85
C ARG A 74 7.00 -5.11 -2.33
N THR A 75 7.85 -5.75 -3.13
CA THR A 75 7.76 -5.70 -4.61
C THR A 75 7.40 -7.08 -5.15
N VAL A 76 6.41 -7.14 -6.04
CA VAL A 76 5.90 -8.38 -6.67
C VAL A 76 5.62 -8.18 -8.15
N LEU A 77 5.59 -9.25 -8.93
CA LEU A 77 5.57 -9.15 -10.41
C LEU A 77 4.25 -8.66 -11.02
N THR A 78 3.12 -8.77 -10.30
CA THR A 78 1.79 -8.46 -10.84
C THR A 78 0.97 -7.57 -9.91
N PHE A 79 0.12 -6.74 -10.50
CA PHE A 79 -0.80 -5.87 -9.77
C PHE A 79 -1.66 -6.67 -8.79
N GLU A 80 -2.29 -7.76 -9.24
CA GLU A 80 -3.19 -8.57 -8.41
C GLU A 80 -2.50 -9.17 -7.18
N ARG A 81 -1.22 -9.58 -7.30
CA ARG A 81 -0.45 -10.06 -6.14
C ARG A 81 -0.11 -8.93 -5.18
N CYS A 82 0.19 -7.74 -5.71
CA CYS A 82 0.51 -6.57 -4.91
C CYS A 82 -0.74 -6.10 -4.16
N GLU A 83 -1.87 -6.05 -4.86
CA GLU A 83 -3.19 -5.70 -4.33
C GLU A 83 -3.63 -6.66 -3.23
N ARG A 84 -3.46 -7.98 -3.42
CA ARG A 84 -3.72 -8.97 -2.37
C ARG A 84 -2.82 -8.77 -1.14
N THR A 85 -1.54 -8.43 -1.34
CA THR A 85 -0.63 -8.11 -0.24
C THR A 85 -1.08 -6.83 0.48
N ALA A 86 -1.57 -5.84 -0.26
CA ALA A 86 -2.12 -4.62 0.31
C ALA A 86 -3.35 -4.92 1.17
N ARG A 87 -4.27 -5.78 0.72
CA ARG A 87 -5.41 -6.22 1.53
C ARG A 87 -5.00 -6.93 2.82
N GLU A 88 -4.03 -7.84 2.74
CA GLU A 88 -3.49 -8.52 3.93
C GLU A 88 -2.85 -7.52 4.89
N PHE A 89 -2.12 -6.52 4.37
CA PHE A 89 -1.58 -5.43 5.17
C PHE A 89 -2.69 -4.65 5.89
N MET A 90 -3.73 -4.24 5.16
CA MET A 90 -4.85 -3.47 5.71
C MET A 90 -5.56 -4.24 6.83
N ASP A 91 -5.82 -5.53 6.64
CA ASP A 91 -6.47 -6.39 7.63
C ASP A 91 -5.62 -6.54 8.91
N LEU A 92 -4.32 -6.79 8.77
CA LEU A 92 -3.39 -6.91 9.90
C LEU A 92 -3.23 -5.58 10.64
N PHE A 93 -3.18 -4.46 9.91
CA PHE A 93 -3.11 -3.13 10.51
C PHE A 93 -4.38 -2.83 11.30
N SER A 94 -5.57 -2.95 10.69
CA SER A 94 -6.86 -2.72 11.34
C SER A 94 -7.08 -3.62 12.57
N ALA A 95 -6.60 -4.86 12.54
CA ALA A 95 -6.69 -5.77 13.69
C ALA A 95 -5.81 -5.32 14.89
N SER A 96 -4.76 -4.52 14.66
CA SER A 96 -3.81 -4.10 15.68
C SER A 96 -3.88 -2.60 16.01
N TYR A 97 -4.56 -1.80 15.19
CA TYR A 97 -4.61 -0.35 15.31
C TYR A 97 -5.80 0.10 16.17
N ASP A 98 -5.52 0.63 17.37
CA ASP A 98 -6.54 1.17 18.28
C ASP A 98 -6.51 2.71 18.35
N GLY A 99 -5.66 3.35 17.55
CA GLY A 99 -5.53 4.81 17.47
C GLY A 99 -4.06 5.29 17.40
N PRO A 100 -3.84 6.62 17.40
CA PRO A 100 -2.55 7.21 17.06
C PRO A 100 -1.37 6.74 17.92
N GLY A 101 -1.61 6.40 19.19
CA GLY A 101 -0.59 5.90 20.10
C GLY A 101 -0.07 4.49 19.77
N SER A 102 -0.75 3.77 18.87
CA SER A 102 -0.41 2.41 18.42
C SER A 102 -0.03 2.38 16.93
N LEU A 103 0.07 3.54 16.25
CA LEU A 103 0.36 3.62 14.82
C LEU A 103 1.65 2.89 14.45
N GLU A 104 2.74 3.19 15.15
CA GLU A 104 4.05 2.62 14.86
C GLU A 104 4.07 1.10 15.08
N ASP A 105 3.48 0.61 16.17
CA ASP A 105 3.43 -0.82 16.49
C ASP A 105 2.55 -1.60 15.50
N ALA A 106 1.37 -1.07 15.17
CA ALA A 106 0.48 -1.68 14.18
C ALA A 106 1.10 -1.68 12.77
N LEU A 107 1.81 -0.61 12.41
CA LEU A 107 2.54 -0.51 11.14
C LEU A 107 3.67 -1.54 11.06
N ASP A 108 4.52 -1.62 12.09
CA ASP A 108 5.62 -2.59 12.15
C ASP A 108 5.09 -4.04 12.12
N TYR A 109 4.02 -4.31 12.87
CA TYR A 109 3.36 -5.61 12.86
C TYR A 109 2.86 -6.01 11.47
N ALA A 110 2.10 -5.14 10.79
CA ALA A 110 1.61 -5.40 9.44
C ALA A 110 2.75 -5.54 8.43
N TYR A 111 3.80 -4.72 8.56
CA TYR A 111 5.00 -4.76 7.73
C TYR A 111 5.76 -6.09 7.86
N ASP A 112 6.06 -6.55 9.08
CA ASP A 112 6.84 -7.77 9.29
C ASP A 112 6.13 -9.01 8.71
N ARG A 113 4.80 -9.07 8.91
CA ARG A 113 3.97 -10.20 8.49
C ARG A 113 3.81 -10.28 6.98
N THR A 114 3.60 -9.14 6.32
CA THR A 114 3.41 -9.07 4.86
C THR A 114 4.72 -9.19 4.08
N ARG A 115 5.85 -8.81 4.69
CA ARG A 115 7.18 -8.96 4.09
C ARG A 115 7.66 -10.42 4.04
N LYS A 116 7.34 -11.23 5.05
CA LYS A 116 7.89 -12.60 5.23
C LYS A 116 7.13 -13.71 4.51
N HIS A 117 5.95 -13.45 3.94
CA HIS A 117 5.16 -14.48 3.25
C HIS A 117 5.84 -14.94 1.94
N ARG A 118 6.66 -16.00 2.03
CA ARG A 118 7.39 -16.67 0.95
C ARG A 118 6.52 -17.70 0.22
#